data_AF-A0A957XVQ6-F1
#
_entry.id   AF-A0A957XVQ6-F1
#
_cell.length_a   1.000
_cell.length_b   1.000
_cell.length_c   1.000
_cell.angle_alpha   90.00
_cell.angle_beta   90.00
_cell.angle_gamma   90.00
#
_symmetry.space_group_name_H-M   'P 1'
#
loop_
_entity.id
_entity.type
_entity.pdbx_description
1 polymer ?
#
loop_
_entity_poly.entity_id
_entity_poly.type
_entity_poly.pdbx_seq_one_letter_code
_entity_poly.pdbx_strand_id
1 'polypeptide(L)'
;DYLWRAWLRPLAADPDFYNAGRQADLGDPELAALFRDDTGQQPMPALDLHLAQARAYGRDMAALGWSPAGVVASAMASPRPLHSLLSSLDCAGGYKEDPLRKKSGLLALILHQRPEHWLQPAPGETVPPVIDYHLMRSCLRIGLIDVLDEALVAALTGRRLLQPADEWAVRLAAYEAVERLVARSGRTMGAVDWFFFNARRRCPEMTEPECSRCAVDPVCAHRKGLFQPVLRTTFY
;
A
#
# COMPACT_ATOMS: atom_id res chain seq x y z
N ASP A 1 -7.58 12.82 -6.89
CA ASP A 1 -7.49 12.87 -8.35
C ASP A 1 -6.14 13.40 -8.83
N TYR A 2 -5.56 14.45 -8.22
CA TYR A 2 -4.26 15.02 -8.59
C TYR A 2 -3.15 14.00 -8.95
N LEU A 3 -2.75 13.12 -8.03
CA LEU A 3 -1.67 12.15 -8.26
C LEU A 3 -1.98 11.19 -9.41
N TRP A 4 -3.22 10.73 -9.52
CA TRP A 4 -3.65 9.86 -10.61
C TRP A 4 -3.47 10.55 -11.96
N ARG A 5 -3.92 11.80 -12.09
CA ARG A 5 -3.73 12.58 -13.32
C ARG A 5 -2.26 12.87 -13.62
N ALA A 6 -1.46 13.18 -12.61
CA ALA A 6 -0.03 13.44 -12.77
C ALA A 6 0.68 12.21 -13.39
N TRP A 7 0.40 11.01 -12.88
CA TRP A 7 0.97 9.77 -13.42
C TRP A 7 0.35 9.33 -14.77
N LEU A 8 -0.85 9.77 -15.14
CA LEU A 8 -1.37 9.46 -16.49
C LEU A 8 -0.89 10.42 -17.57
N ARG A 9 -0.61 11.68 -17.22
CA ARG A 9 -0.23 12.74 -18.15
C ARG A 9 0.92 12.39 -19.09
N PRO A 10 2.07 11.85 -18.63
CA PRO A 10 3.20 11.61 -19.54
C PRO A 10 2.88 10.60 -20.64
N LEU A 11 1.97 9.65 -20.40
CA LEU A 11 1.63 8.60 -21.36
C LEU A 11 0.96 9.10 -22.64
N ALA A 12 0.41 10.31 -22.63
CA ALA A 12 -0.17 10.91 -23.83
C ALA A 12 0.90 11.32 -24.86
N ALA A 13 2.11 11.64 -24.41
CA ALA A 13 3.21 12.12 -25.26
C ALA A 13 4.40 11.16 -25.30
N ASP A 14 4.62 10.42 -24.22
CA ASP A 14 5.67 9.40 -24.06
C ASP A 14 5.02 8.11 -23.49
N PRO A 15 4.48 7.23 -24.37
CA PRO A 15 3.89 5.95 -23.94
C PRO A 15 4.88 5.04 -23.21
N ASP A 16 6.18 5.24 -23.44
CA ASP A 16 7.27 4.45 -22.88
C ASP A 16 7.81 5.04 -21.56
N PHE A 17 7.19 6.10 -21.03
CA PHE A 17 7.67 6.80 -19.85
C PHE A 17 7.94 5.86 -18.65
N TYR A 18 7.10 4.84 -18.46
CA TYR A 18 7.24 3.85 -17.37
C TYR A 18 8.09 2.62 -17.69
N ASN A 19 8.71 2.55 -18.86
CA ASN A 19 9.61 1.44 -19.19
C ASN A 19 10.83 1.44 -18.27
N ALA A 20 11.40 0.25 -18.05
CA ALA A 20 12.48 0.02 -17.09
C ALA A 20 13.67 0.99 -17.30
N GLY A 21 14.13 1.15 -18.54
CA GLY A 21 15.22 2.09 -18.87
C GLY A 21 14.86 3.55 -18.56
N ARG A 22 13.67 4.02 -18.98
CA ARG A 22 13.21 5.40 -18.72
C ARG A 22 13.10 5.68 -17.22
N GLN A 23 12.64 4.72 -16.43
CA GLN A 23 12.57 4.85 -14.98
C GLN A 23 13.96 4.80 -14.31
N ALA A 24 14.88 3.95 -14.80
CA ALA A 24 16.25 3.86 -14.30
C ALA A 24 17.02 5.18 -14.46
N ASP A 25 16.79 5.87 -15.58
CA ASP A 25 17.46 7.12 -15.97
C ASP A 25 16.67 8.39 -15.63
N LEU A 26 15.50 8.25 -15.01
CA LEU A 26 14.60 9.38 -14.70
C LEU A 26 15.36 10.48 -13.95
N GLY A 27 15.22 11.74 -14.38
CA GLY A 27 15.91 12.89 -13.77
C GLY A 27 15.06 13.66 -12.76
N ASP A 28 15.69 14.39 -11.84
CA ASP A 28 14.97 15.30 -10.92
C ASP A 28 14.07 16.32 -11.68
N PRO A 29 14.54 17.00 -12.76
CA PRO A 29 13.70 17.96 -13.46
C PRO A 29 12.47 17.32 -14.12
N GLU A 30 12.63 16.10 -14.62
CA GLU A 30 11.57 15.35 -15.30
C GLU A 30 10.51 14.89 -14.29
N LEU A 31 10.93 14.31 -13.16
CA LEU A 31 9.99 13.95 -12.08
C LEU A 31 9.32 15.18 -11.45
N ALA A 32 10.06 16.29 -11.27
CA ALA A 32 9.49 17.54 -10.79
C ALA A 32 8.41 18.07 -11.74
N ALA A 33 8.65 18.01 -13.06
CA ALA A 33 7.68 18.42 -14.07
C ALA A 33 6.41 17.56 -14.06
N LEU A 34 6.54 16.25 -13.81
CA LEU A 34 5.40 15.33 -13.66
C LEU A 34 4.46 15.79 -12.53
N PHE A 35 5.03 16.24 -11.42
CA PHE A 35 4.29 16.73 -10.26
C PHE A 35 4.10 18.24 -10.24
N ARG A 36 4.07 18.95 -11.37
CA ARG A 36 3.63 20.34 -11.39
C ARG A 36 2.10 20.44 -11.35
N ASP A 37 1.60 21.26 -10.44
CA ASP A 37 0.20 21.68 -10.38
C ASP A 37 -0.10 22.78 -11.41
N ASP A 38 -1.36 23.22 -11.45
CA ASP A 38 -1.85 24.19 -12.42
C ASP A 38 -1.23 25.59 -12.23
N THR A 39 -0.59 25.85 -11.09
CA THR A 39 0.17 27.09 -10.82
C THR A 39 1.65 26.96 -11.19
N GLY A 40 2.07 25.78 -11.65
CA GLY A 40 3.46 25.44 -11.97
C GLY A 40 4.31 25.07 -10.77
N GLN A 41 3.74 25.04 -9.56
CA GLN A 41 4.43 24.61 -8.35
C GLN A 41 4.51 23.09 -8.28
N GLN A 42 5.50 22.57 -7.56
CA GLN A 42 5.68 21.14 -7.32
C GLN A 42 5.29 20.84 -5.86
N PRO A 43 4.03 20.41 -5.58
CA PRO A 43 3.57 20.21 -4.22
C PRO A 43 3.87 18.82 -3.65
N MET A 44 4.44 17.91 -4.45
CA MET A 44 4.67 16.52 -4.01
C MET A 44 5.82 16.46 -2.99
N PRO A 45 5.56 16.04 -1.74
CA PRO A 45 6.61 15.95 -0.73
C PRO A 45 7.61 14.84 -1.05
N ALA A 46 8.81 14.94 -0.47
CA ALA A 46 9.85 13.90 -0.55
C ALA A 46 10.13 13.40 -1.99
N LEU A 47 10.21 14.35 -2.93
CA LEU A 47 10.41 14.07 -4.35
C LEU A 47 11.65 13.21 -4.62
N ASP A 48 12.71 13.44 -3.85
CA ASP A 48 13.96 12.67 -3.86
C ASP A 48 13.73 11.18 -3.57
N LEU A 49 12.86 10.86 -2.61
CA LEU A 49 12.50 9.47 -2.28
C LEU A 49 11.69 8.81 -3.41
N HIS A 50 10.78 9.55 -4.03
CA HIS A 50 10.03 9.07 -5.20
C HIS A 50 10.95 8.81 -6.39
N LEU A 51 11.93 9.69 -6.62
CA LEU A 51 12.92 9.49 -7.67
C LEU A 51 13.79 8.26 -7.40
N ALA A 52 14.25 8.10 -6.15
CA ALA A 52 15.04 6.95 -5.75
C ALA A 52 14.28 5.63 -5.97
N GLN A 53 12.98 5.59 -5.64
CA GLN A 53 12.12 4.43 -5.88
C GLN A 53 11.93 4.13 -7.38
N ALA A 54 11.63 5.14 -8.19
CA ALA A 54 11.48 4.97 -9.64
C ALA A 54 12.75 4.39 -10.28
N ARG A 55 13.90 4.97 -9.92
CA ARG A 55 15.20 4.49 -10.40
C ARG A 55 15.56 3.09 -9.92
N ALA A 56 15.24 2.76 -8.66
CA ALA A 56 15.46 1.41 -8.13
C ALA A 56 14.63 0.37 -8.88
N TYR A 57 13.34 0.64 -9.08
CA TYR A 57 12.45 -0.19 -9.89
C TYR A 57 13.00 -0.38 -11.31
N GLY A 58 13.32 0.71 -11.99
CA GLY A 58 13.80 0.67 -13.38
C GLY A 58 15.10 -0.12 -13.53
N ARG A 59 16.07 0.08 -12.63
CA ARG A 59 17.34 -0.65 -12.64
C ARG A 59 17.15 -2.14 -12.42
N ASP A 60 16.35 -2.54 -11.44
CA ASP A 60 16.12 -3.96 -11.15
C ASP A 60 15.40 -4.64 -12.32
N MET A 61 14.34 -4.03 -12.86
CA MET A 61 13.61 -4.56 -14.02
C MET A 61 14.51 -4.69 -15.25
N ALA A 62 15.37 -3.69 -15.51
CA ALA A 62 16.33 -3.72 -16.61
C ALA A 62 17.39 -4.83 -16.42
N ALA A 63 17.94 -4.97 -15.21
CA ALA A 63 18.91 -6.01 -14.89
C ALA A 63 18.33 -7.43 -15.04
N LEU A 64 17.04 -7.59 -14.74
CA LEU A 64 16.31 -8.86 -14.88
C LEU A 64 15.81 -9.10 -16.32
N GLY A 65 15.94 -8.13 -17.23
CA GLY A 65 15.38 -8.20 -18.58
C GLY A 65 13.85 -8.29 -18.58
N TRP A 66 13.19 -7.75 -17.56
CA TRP A 66 11.75 -7.84 -17.38
C TRP A 66 11.02 -6.61 -17.89
N SER A 67 9.78 -6.83 -18.35
CA SER A 67 8.79 -5.78 -18.56
C SER A 67 7.57 -6.01 -17.66
N PRO A 68 6.81 -4.97 -17.29
CA PRO A 68 5.61 -5.14 -16.46
C PRO A 68 4.63 -6.15 -17.07
N ALA A 69 4.37 -6.04 -18.38
CA ALA A 69 3.50 -6.97 -19.10
C ALA A 69 4.07 -8.40 -19.12
N GLY A 70 5.39 -8.55 -19.31
CA GLY A 70 6.07 -9.84 -19.28
C GLY A 70 5.97 -10.54 -17.92
N VAL A 71 6.12 -9.79 -16.82
CA VAL A 71 5.95 -10.32 -15.46
C VAL A 71 4.53 -10.84 -15.23
N VAL A 72 3.52 -10.08 -15.63
CA VAL A 72 2.11 -10.51 -15.52
C VAL A 72 1.82 -11.73 -16.40
N ALA A 73 2.29 -11.73 -17.65
CA ALA A 73 2.11 -12.86 -18.57
C ALA A 73 2.79 -14.13 -18.03
N SER A 74 4.02 -14.02 -17.53
CA SER A 74 4.74 -15.15 -16.92
C SER A 74 4.04 -15.66 -15.66
N ALA A 75 3.48 -14.78 -14.83
CA ALA A 75 2.71 -15.17 -13.67
C ALA A 75 1.44 -15.93 -14.09
N MET A 76 0.69 -15.42 -15.07
CA MET A 76 -0.52 -16.06 -15.59
C MET A 76 -0.28 -17.42 -16.25
N ALA A 77 0.93 -17.67 -16.78
CA ALA A 77 1.32 -18.97 -17.32
C ALA A 77 1.69 -20.01 -16.24
N SER A 78 1.81 -19.60 -14.97
CA SER A 78 2.17 -20.48 -13.85
C SER A 78 0.96 -21.22 -13.27
N PRO A 79 1.14 -22.44 -12.70
CA PRO A 79 0.08 -23.11 -11.92
C PRO A 79 -0.44 -22.30 -10.73
N ARG A 80 0.34 -21.33 -10.24
CA ARG A 80 0.01 -20.46 -9.12
C ARG A 80 0.26 -18.99 -9.48
N PRO A 81 -0.67 -18.34 -10.22
CA PRO A 81 -0.43 -17.01 -10.77
C PRO A 81 -0.19 -15.94 -9.72
N LEU A 82 -0.96 -15.92 -8.63
CA LEU A 82 -0.78 -14.89 -7.61
C LEU A 82 0.57 -15.05 -6.91
N HIS A 83 0.90 -16.27 -6.48
CA HIS A 83 2.18 -16.55 -5.86
C HIS A 83 3.35 -16.17 -6.78
N SER A 84 3.25 -16.51 -8.07
CA SER A 84 4.31 -16.21 -9.04
C SER A 84 4.48 -14.71 -9.26
N LEU A 85 3.39 -13.94 -9.36
CA LEU A 85 3.45 -12.48 -9.43
C LEU A 85 4.14 -11.90 -8.19
N LEU A 86 3.72 -12.30 -6.99
CA LEU A 86 4.28 -11.78 -5.74
C LEU A 86 5.78 -12.11 -5.62
N SER A 87 6.18 -13.34 -5.95
CA SER A 87 7.59 -13.75 -5.92
C SER A 87 8.45 -12.98 -6.94
N SER A 88 7.91 -12.65 -8.12
CA SER A 88 8.61 -11.76 -9.05
C SER A 88 8.77 -10.35 -8.49
N LEU A 89 7.72 -9.80 -7.87
CA LEU A 89 7.77 -8.46 -7.28
C LEU A 89 8.75 -8.36 -6.10
N ASP A 90 9.03 -9.45 -5.39
CA ASP A 90 10.09 -9.49 -4.38
C ASP A 90 11.51 -9.26 -4.93
N CYS A 91 11.67 -9.18 -6.25
CA CYS A 91 12.95 -8.88 -6.90
C CYS A 91 13.05 -7.42 -7.41
N ALA A 92 11.96 -6.65 -7.36
CA ALA A 92 11.90 -5.32 -7.95
C ALA A 92 11.86 -4.21 -6.88
N GLY A 93 12.70 -3.19 -7.05
CA GLY A 93 12.75 -2.03 -6.17
C GLY A 93 11.40 -1.33 -6.02
N GLY A 94 11.10 -0.90 -4.81
CA GLY A 94 9.78 -0.36 -4.44
C GLY A 94 8.76 -1.44 -4.02
N TYR A 95 9.01 -2.71 -4.31
CA TYR A 95 8.21 -3.86 -3.87
C TYR A 95 9.01 -4.77 -2.92
N LYS A 96 10.27 -5.07 -3.26
CA LYS A 96 11.13 -6.03 -2.55
C LYS A 96 11.47 -5.68 -1.10
N GLU A 97 11.31 -4.43 -0.72
CA GLU A 97 11.69 -3.95 0.61
C GLU A 97 10.65 -4.27 1.69
N ASP A 98 9.40 -4.57 1.30
CA ASP A 98 8.32 -4.80 2.24
C ASP A 98 8.01 -6.29 2.41
N PRO A 99 8.39 -6.92 3.54
CA PRO A 99 8.15 -8.35 3.75
C PRO A 99 6.66 -8.70 3.86
N LEU A 100 5.81 -7.74 4.21
CA LEU A 100 4.35 -7.93 4.23
C LEU A 100 3.70 -7.67 2.86
N ARG A 101 4.50 -7.31 1.85
CA ARG A 101 4.09 -7.18 0.44
C ARG A 101 2.88 -6.27 0.26
N LYS A 102 2.75 -5.17 1.01
CA LYS A 102 1.57 -4.27 0.93
C LYS A 102 1.37 -3.72 -0.49
N LYS A 103 2.42 -3.21 -1.13
CA LYS A 103 2.35 -2.71 -2.52
C LYS A 103 2.07 -3.83 -3.53
N SER A 104 2.74 -4.97 -3.37
CA SER A 104 2.57 -6.12 -4.27
C SER A 104 1.16 -6.72 -4.16
N GLY A 105 0.64 -6.84 -2.95
CA GLY A 105 -0.73 -7.29 -2.66
C GLY A 105 -1.77 -6.31 -3.20
N LEU A 106 -1.57 -4.99 -3.02
CA LEU A 106 -2.45 -3.98 -3.60
C LEU A 106 -2.45 -4.03 -5.14
N LEU A 107 -1.28 -4.16 -5.77
CA LEU A 107 -1.19 -4.34 -7.22
C LEU A 107 -1.93 -5.60 -7.66
N ALA A 108 -1.77 -6.72 -6.96
CA ALA A 108 -2.48 -7.96 -7.25
C ALA A 108 -4.02 -7.79 -7.15
N LEU A 109 -4.52 -7.08 -6.13
CA LEU A 109 -5.96 -6.75 -6.04
C LEU A 109 -6.43 -5.93 -7.24
N ILE A 110 -5.66 -4.90 -7.62
CA ILE A 110 -6.00 -4.04 -8.76
C ILE A 110 -6.05 -4.86 -10.05
N LEU A 111 -5.01 -5.64 -10.35
CA LEU A 111 -4.94 -6.47 -11.56
C LEU A 111 -6.07 -7.51 -11.62
N HIS A 112 -6.47 -8.04 -10.47
CA HIS A 112 -7.55 -9.02 -10.36
C HIS A 112 -8.95 -8.41 -10.53
N GLN A 113 -9.16 -7.21 -9.98
CA GLN A 113 -10.48 -6.55 -9.94
C GLN A 113 -10.75 -5.65 -11.16
N ARG A 114 -9.77 -5.45 -12.03
CA ARG A 114 -9.97 -4.78 -13.34
C ARG A 114 -10.92 -5.60 -14.23
N PRO A 115 -11.75 -4.97 -15.07
CA PRO A 115 -12.61 -5.68 -16.03
C PRO A 115 -11.89 -6.67 -16.95
N GLU A 116 -10.63 -6.40 -17.25
CA GLU A 116 -9.77 -7.20 -18.12
C GLU A 116 -9.22 -8.44 -17.40
N HIS A 117 -9.33 -8.52 -16.07
CA HIS A 117 -8.88 -9.64 -15.25
C HIS A 117 -7.45 -10.10 -15.55
N TRP A 118 -6.52 -9.15 -15.63
CA TRP A 118 -5.10 -9.42 -15.95
C TRP A 118 -4.41 -10.39 -14.98
N LEU A 119 -4.95 -10.55 -13.76
CA LEU A 119 -4.53 -11.57 -12.81
C LEU A 119 -5.73 -12.39 -12.34
N GLN A 120 -5.63 -13.71 -12.45
CA GLN A 120 -6.61 -14.65 -11.90
C GLN A 120 -5.90 -15.62 -10.95
N PRO A 121 -5.99 -15.39 -9.63
CA PRO A 121 -5.44 -16.32 -8.64
C PRO A 121 -6.05 -17.72 -8.82
N ALA A 122 -5.22 -18.75 -8.70
CA ALA A 122 -5.69 -20.14 -8.73
C ALA A 122 -6.49 -20.48 -7.46
N PRO A 123 -7.32 -21.54 -7.46
CA PRO A 123 -8.00 -22.01 -6.26
C PRO A 123 -7.02 -22.21 -5.08
N GLY A 124 -7.36 -21.65 -3.93
CA GLY A 124 -6.52 -21.69 -2.73
C GLY A 124 -5.46 -20.59 -2.64
N GLU A 125 -5.26 -19.79 -3.69
CA GLU A 125 -4.44 -18.58 -3.59
C GLU A 125 -5.24 -17.43 -2.96
N THR A 126 -4.62 -16.73 -2.01
CA THR A 126 -5.21 -15.57 -1.34
C THR A 126 -4.22 -14.41 -1.34
N VAL A 127 -4.75 -13.21 -1.60
CA VAL A 127 -3.93 -12.00 -1.53
C VAL A 127 -3.64 -11.70 -0.06
N PRO A 128 -2.37 -11.44 0.31
CA PRO A 128 -2.03 -11.09 1.69
C PRO A 128 -2.71 -9.78 2.12
N PRO A 129 -2.95 -9.58 3.43
CA PRO A 129 -3.40 -8.32 3.99
C PRO A 129 -2.60 -7.10 3.52
N VAL A 130 -3.30 -6.11 2.97
CA VAL A 130 -2.73 -4.83 2.52
C VAL A 130 -2.70 -3.86 3.71
N ILE A 131 -1.66 -3.93 4.54
CA ILE A 131 -1.56 -3.13 5.76
C ILE A 131 -0.90 -1.79 5.48
N ASP A 132 -1.73 -0.75 5.33
CA ASP A 132 -1.32 0.65 5.36
C ASP A 132 -1.53 1.29 6.75
N TYR A 133 -1.11 2.54 6.90
CA TYR A 133 -1.23 3.26 8.16
C TYR A 133 -2.70 3.53 8.56
N HIS A 134 -3.61 3.65 7.58
CA HIS A 134 -5.04 3.83 7.87
C HIS A 134 -5.65 2.57 8.49
N LEU A 135 -5.27 1.40 7.99
CA LEU A 135 -5.73 0.12 8.49
C LEU A 135 -5.11 -0.17 9.85
N MET A 136 -3.82 0.12 10.06
CA MET A 136 -3.21 0.06 11.41
C MET A 136 -4.00 0.90 12.42
N ARG A 137 -4.30 2.17 12.08
CA ARG A 137 -5.12 3.04 12.94
C ARG A 137 -6.51 2.45 13.19
N SER A 138 -7.14 1.88 12.16
CA SER A 138 -8.46 1.26 12.29
C SER A 138 -8.42 0.05 13.22
N CYS A 139 -7.43 -0.84 13.07
CA CYS A 139 -7.23 -1.99 13.95
C CYS A 139 -7.06 -1.57 15.42
N LEU A 140 -6.23 -0.54 15.67
CA LEU A 140 -6.02 0.01 17.02
C LEU A 140 -7.31 0.59 17.61
N ARG A 141 -8.00 1.47 16.86
CA ARG A 141 -9.18 2.20 17.36
C ARG A 141 -10.39 1.31 17.57
N ILE A 142 -10.59 0.34 16.68
CA ILE A 142 -11.73 -0.59 16.72
C ILE A 142 -11.50 -1.69 17.77
N GLY A 143 -10.25 -1.95 18.16
CA GLY A 143 -9.91 -3.02 19.09
C GLY A 143 -9.76 -4.38 18.39
N LEU A 144 -9.34 -4.40 17.12
CA LEU A 144 -8.87 -5.63 16.48
C LEU A 144 -7.50 -6.05 16.99
N ILE A 145 -6.72 -5.11 17.51
CA ILE A 145 -5.44 -5.35 18.19
C ILE A 145 -5.38 -4.56 19.49
N ASP A 146 -4.69 -5.14 20.48
CA ASP A 146 -4.40 -4.54 21.78
C ASP A 146 -2.90 -4.25 21.90
N VAL A 147 -2.57 -3.07 22.41
CA VAL A 147 -1.19 -2.69 22.73
C VAL A 147 -1.03 -2.81 24.24
N LEU A 148 -0.21 -3.77 24.67
CA LEU A 148 -0.03 -4.07 26.09
C LEU A 148 1.06 -3.22 26.75
N ASP A 149 2.01 -2.71 25.96
CA ASP A 149 3.06 -1.81 26.44
C ASP A 149 2.50 -0.38 26.61
N GLU A 150 2.45 0.08 27.86
CA GLU A 150 1.96 1.42 28.22
C GLU A 150 2.78 2.55 27.58
N ALA A 151 4.09 2.37 27.41
CA ALA A 151 4.95 3.37 26.78
C ALA A 151 4.63 3.50 25.29
N LEU A 152 4.34 2.39 24.62
CA LEU A 152 3.89 2.37 23.23
C LEU A 152 2.49 2.98 23.09
N VAL A 153 1.55 2.68 24.00
CA VAL A 153 0.23 3.33 24.05
C VAL A 153 0.38 4.84 24.18
N ALA A 154 1.24 5.31 25.08
CA ALA A 154 1.51 6.74 25.25
C ALA A 154 2.17 7.34 24.00
N ALA A 155 3.04 6.60 23.30
CA ALA A 155 3.67 7.04 22.05
C ALA A 155 2.67 7.19 20.91
N LEU A 156 1.81 6.19 20.69
CA LEU A 156 0.75 6.20 19.69
C LEU A 156 -0.25 7.32 19.97
N THR A 157 -0.70 7.47 21.21
CA THR A 157 -1.65 8.53 21.60
C THR A 157 -1.05 9.92 21.43
N GLY A 158 0.22 10.09 21.82
CA GLY A 158 0.98 11.32 21.67
C GLY A 158 1.49 11.60 20.26
N ARG A 159 1.20 10.72 19.27
CA ARG A 159 1.65 10.83 17.88
C ARG A 159 3.17 11.00 17.75
N ARG A 160 3.92 10.35 18.64
CA ARG A 160 5.39 10.44 18.67
C ARG A 160 5.99 9.59 17.57
N LEU A 161 7.17 10.00 17.09
CA LEU A 161 7.97 9.17 16.19
C LEU A 161 8.32 7.86 16.92
N LEU A 162 8.03 6.74 16.29
CA LEU A 162 8.28 5.41 16.84
C LEU A 162 9.62 4.84 16.35
N GLN A 163 10.13 3.88 17.12
CA GLN A 163 11.21 3.03 16.64
C GLN A 163 10.68 2.04 15.59
N PRO A 164 11.51 1.61 14.62
CA PRO A 164 11.10 0.64 13.61
C PRO A 164 10.51 -0.66 14.20
N ALA A 165 11.02 -1.12 15.34
CA ALA A 165 10.52 -2.32 16.00
C ALA A 165 9.09 -2.16 16.55
N ASP A 166 8.76 -0.99 17.10
CA ASP A 166 7.42 -0.69 17.62
C ASP A 166 6.40 -0.59 16.49
N GLU A 167 6.80 0.07 15.39
CA GLU A 167 5.98 0.13 14.18
C GLU A 167 5.74 -1.27 13.61
N TRP A 168 6.79 -2.08 13.51
CA TRP A 168 6.71 -3.45 13.02
C TRP A 168 5.77 -4.29 13.89
N ALA A 169 5.84 -4.17 15.21
CA ALA A 169 4.97 -4.90 16.13
C ALA A 169 3.49 -4.57 15.89
N VAL A 170 3.16 -3.28 15.72
CA VAL A 170 1.78 -2.85 15.40
C VAL A 170 1.36 -3.33 14.01
N ARG A 171 2.24 -3.19 13.02
CA ARG A 171 1.95 -3.55 11.63
C ARG A 171 1.72 -5.05 11.46
N LEU A 172 2.55 -5.87 12.07
CA LEU A 172 2.43 -7.33 12.06
C LEU A 172 1.18 -7.78 12.82
N ALA A 173 0.89 -7.21 13.99
CA ALA A 173 -0.36 -7.50 14.70
C ALA A 173 -1.60 -7.16 13.86
N ALA A 174 -1.58 -6.01 13.16
CA ALA A 174 -2.66 -5.63 12.25
C ALA A 174 -2.77 -6.62 11.06
N TYR A 175 -1.65 -7.06 10.49
CA TYR A 175 -1.61 -8.08 9.44
C TYR A 175 -2.31 -9.36 9.89
N GLU A 176 -1.91 -9.92 11.03
CA GLU A 176 -2.49 -11.16 11.58
C GLU A 176 -3.97 -10.99 11.93
N ALA A 177 -4.36 -9.86 12.50
CA ALA A 177 -5.76 -9.59 12.83
C ALA A 177 -6.64 -9.54 11.57
N VAL A 178 -6.14 -8.91 10.50
CA VAL A 178 -6.87 -8.82 9.22
C VAL A 178 -6.91 -10.18 8.52
N GLU A 179 -5.83 -10.96 8.56
CA GLU A 179 -5.82 -12.34 8.05
C GLU A 179 -6.88 -13.21 8.75
N ARG A 180 -6.95 -13.13 10.08
CA ARG A 180 -7.99 -13.81 10.87
C ARG A 180 -9.39 -13.31 10.55
N LEU A 181 -9.56 -12.01 10.29
CA LEU A 181 -10.84 -11.42 9.90
C LEU A 181 -11.31 -11.94 8.54
N VAL A 182 -10.42 -12.01 7.55
CA VAL A 182 -10.70 -12.62 6.23
C VAL A 182 -11.17 -14.06 6.42
N ALA A 183 -10.40 -14.87 7.15
CA ALA A 183 -10.73 -16.27 7.39
C ALA A 183 -12.08 -16.45 8.12
N ARG A 184 -12.32 -15.69 9.19
CA ARG A 184 -13.55 -15.80 10.00
C ARG A 184 -14.80 -15.25 9.31
N SER A 185 -14.66 -14.23 8.48
CA SER A 185 -15.78 -13.62 7.77
C SER A 185 -16.17 -14.36 6.50
N GLY A 186 -15.30 -15.23 5.98
CA GLY A 186 -15.47 -15.86 4.67
C GLY A 186 -15.45 -14.87 3.50
N ARG A 187 -14.99 -13.63 3.73
CA ARG A 187 -14.89 -12.58 2.70
C ARG A 187 -13.50 -12.59 2.09
N THR A 188 -13.40 -12.19 0.82
CA THR A 188 -12.10 -12.05 0.15
C THR A 188 -11.32 -10.88 0.74
N MET A 189 -9.98 -10.91 0.61
CA MET A 189 -9.14 -9.78 1.02
C MET A 189 -9.56 -8.48 0.33
N GLY A 190 -9.92 -8.53 -0.96
CA GLY A 190 -10.43 -7.35 -1.68
C GLY A 190 -11.70 -6.74 -1.05
N ALA A 191 -12.62 -7.57 -0.55
CA ALA A 191 -13.82 -7.08 0.12
C ALA A 191 -13.50 -6.46 1.49
N VAL A 192 -12.58 -7.05 2.24
CA VAL A 192 -12.13 -6.52 3.55
C VAL A 192 -11.37 -5.21 3.37
N ASP A 193 -10.45 -5.14 2.41
CA ASP A 193 -9.72 -3.92 2.05
C ASP A 193 -10.67 -2.79 1.66
N TRP A 194 -11.61 -3.07 0.75
CA TRP A 194 -12.61 -2.09 0.33
C TRP A 194 -13.48 -1.60 1.49
N PHE A 195 -13.87 -2.49 2.41
CA PHE A 195 -14.64 -2.13 3.60
C PHE A 195 -13.88 -1.12 4.46
N PHE A 196 -12.63 -1.40 4.84
CA PHE A 196 -11.84 -0.50 5.68
C PHE A 196 -11.43 0.80 4.95
N PHE A 197 -11.16 0.72 3.66
CA PHE A 197 -10.90 1.90 2.82
C PHE A 197 -12.07 2.89 2.83
N ASN A 198 -13.31 2.41 2.91
CA ASN A 198 -14.48 3.25 3.04
C ASN A 198 -14.74 3.67 4.50
N ALA A 199 -14.55 2.76 5.46
CA ALA A 199 -14.77 3.02 6.89
C ALA A 199 -13.90 4.19 7.42
N ARG A 200 -12.68 4.37 6.89
CA ARG A 200 -11.79 5.47 7.28
C ARG A 200 -12.38 6.88 7.07
N ARG A 201 -13.39 7.02 6.20
CA ARG A 201 -14.10 8.30 6.01
C ARG A 201 -14.84 8.74 7.28
N ARG A 202 -15.29 7.78 8.10
CA ARG A 202 -15.96 8.02 9.39
C ARG A 202 -14.99 8.02 10.57
N CYS A 203 -13.79 7.47 10.39
CA CYS A 203 -12.72 7.48 11.38
C CYS A 203 -11.46 8.17 10.82
N PRO A 204 -11.55 9.48 10.53
CA PRO A 204 -10.45 10.24 9.95
C PRO A 204 -9.27 10.37 10.91
N GLU A 205 -8.16 10.84 10.35
CA GLU A 205 -6.88 10.97 11.03
C GLU A 205 -6.82 12.20 11.93
N MET A 206 -7.20 13.34 11.37
CA MET A 206 -6.91 14.66 11.93
C MET A 206 -8.13 15.33 12.58
N THR A 207 -9.30 14.71 12.49
CA THR A 207 -10.56 15.23 13.04
C THR A 207 -11.28 14.17 13.86
N GLU A 208 -12.27 14.60 14.64
CA GLU A 208 -13.06 13.70 15.48
C GLU A 208 -13.79 12.63 14.63
N PRO A 209 -13.76 11.35 15.02
CA PRO A 209 -14.54 10.29 14.38
C PRO A 209 -16.06 10.46 14.49
N GLU A 210 -16.76 10.22 13.39
CA GLU A 210 -18.22 10.15 13.30
C GLU A 210 -18.72 8.74 13.70
N CYS A 211 -18.46 8.32 14.95
CA CYS A 211 -18.71 6.95 15.41
C CYS A 211 -20.14 6.46 15.14
N SER A 212 -21.16 7.27 15.46
CA SER A 212 -22.58 6.91 15.25
C SER A 212 -22.98 6.65 13.80
N ARG A 213 -22.13 7.01 12.83
CA ARG A 213 -22.34 6.79 11.39
C ARG A 213 -21.41 5.71 10.83
N CYS A 214 -20.65 5.03 11.68
CA CYS A 214 -19.66 4.05 11.30
C CYS A 214 -20.26 2.63 11.33
N ALA A 215 -20.02 1.84 10.28
CA ALA A 215 -20.56 0.48 10.18
C ALA A 215 -20.02 -0.47 11.27
N VAL A 216 -18.87 -0.14 11.88
CA VAL A 216 -18.27 -0.95 12.96
C VAL A 216 -18.64 -0.45 14.36
N ASP A 217 -19.45 0.61 14.49
CA ASP A 217 -19.78 1.23 15.77
C ASP A 217 -20.28 0.25 16.86
N PRO A 218 -21.19 -0.70 16.56
CA PRO A 218 -21.73 -1.61 17.58
C PRO A 218 -20.69 -2.54 18.24
N VAL A 219 -19.54 -2.73 17.60
CA VAL A 219 -18.47 -3.64 18.05
C VAL A 219 -17.14 -2.92 18.24
N CYS A 220 -17.11 -1.60 18.10
CA CYS A 220 -15.90 -0.80 18.20
C CYS A 220 -15.50 -0.64 19.68
N ALA A 221 -14.21 -0.70 19.98
CA ALA A 221 -13.67 -0.33 21.29
C ALA A 221 -13.54 1.19 21.50
N HIS A 222 -13.86 2.00 20.48
CA HIS A 222 -13.83 3.47 20.49
C HIS A 222 -12.55 4.09 21.04
N ARG A 223 -11.38 3.49 20.79
CA ARG A 223 -10.08 3.99 21.29
C ARG A 223 -9.56 5.16 20.47
N LYS A 224 -10.36 6.23 20.35
CA LYS A 224 -10.16 7.34 19.40
C LYS A 224 -8.78 8.03 19.53
N GLY A 225 -8.20 8.00 20.73
CA GLY A 225 -6.87 8.56 21.02
C GLY A 225 -5.73 7.81 20.36
N LEU A 226 -5.87 6.50 20.07
CA LEU A 226 -4.82 5.74 19.40
C LEU A 226 -4.67 6.21 17.95
N PHE A 227 -3.44 6.53 17.58
CA PHE A 227 -3.03 6.94 16.25
C PHE A 227 -2.31 5.80 15.53
N GLN A 228 -2.09 5.92 14.22
CA GLN A 228 -1.16 5.03 13.54
C GLN A 228 0.27 5.20 14.06
N PRO A 229 1.15 4.21 13.89
CA PRO A 229 2.58 4.42 13.99
C PRO A 229 3.05 5.59 13.14
N VAL A 230 3.81 6.51 13.74
CA VAL A 230 4.51 7.58 13.01
C VAL A 230 5.95 7.11 12.82
N LEU A 231 6.32 6.78 11.59
CA LEU A 231 7.65 6.35 11.21
C LEU A 231 8.05 7.02 9.90
N ARG A 232 9.32 7.39 9.76
CA ARG A 232 9.88 7.81 8.46
C ARG A 232 10.40 6.59 7.73
N THR A 233 9.78 6.24 6.62
CA THR A 233 10.18 5.10 5.80
C THR A 233 9.71 5.27 4.35
N THR A 234 10.44 4.63 3.44
CA THR A 234 10.10 4.51 2.01
C THR A 234 9.42 3.18 1.67
N PHE A 235 9.23 2.31 2.67
CA PHE A 235 8.88 0.89 2.45
C PHE A 235 7.37 0.58 2.55
N TYR A 236 6.51 1.61 2.70
CA TYR A 236 5.06 1.46 2.54
C TYR A 236 4.60 1.72 1.12
#